data_AF-A0A257XDS3-F1
#
_entry.id   AF-A0A257XDS3-F1
#
_cell.length_a   1.000
_cell.length_b   1.000
_cell.length_c   1.000
_cell.angle_alpha   90.00
_cell.angle_beta   90.00
_cell.angle_gamma   90.00
#
_symmetry.space_group_name_H-M   'P 1'
#
loop_
_entity.id
_entity.type
_entity.pdbx_description
1 polymer ?
#
loop_
_entity_poly.entity_id
_entity_poly.type
_entity_poly.pdbx_seq_one_letter_code
_entity_poly.pdbx_strand_id
1 'polypeptide(L)'
;MSAVSALPQGFCRDCLADAGRGPRCIACGSPRLVRHAEIDTLAIAHVDCDAFFAAVEKRDNPSLADVPLIIGGGTRGVVSTACYIARIHGVRSAMPMFKAKALCPQAVVLKPDMKKYA
;
A
#
# COMPACT_ATOMS: atom_id res chain seq x y z
N MET A 1 -7.30 -45.01 8.54
CA MET A 1 -6.15 -44.11 8.80
C MET A 1 -6.27 -42.96 7.82
N SER A 2 -6.78 -41.81 8.27
CA SER A 2 -7.09 -40.68 7.40
C SER A 2 -5.80 -39.98 6.99
N ALA A 3 -5.49 -39.96 5.70
CA ALA A 3 -4.39 -39.19 5.17
C ALA A 3 -4.68 -37.71 5.43
N VAL A 4 -3.98 -37.12 6.40
CA VAL A 4 -3.97 -35.67 6.58
C VAL A 4 -3.37 -35.11 5.30
N SER A 5 -4.22 -34.59 4.41
CA SER A 5 -3.79 -33.98 3.15
C SER A 5 -2.77 -32.91 3.49
N ALA A 6 -1.52 -33.13 3.10
CA ALA A 6 -0.43 -32.26 3.47
C ALA A 6 -0.69 -30.88 2.88
N LEU A 7 -0.69 -29.84 3.71
CA LEU A 7 -0.99 -28.48 3.25
C LEU A 7 -0.04 -28.11 2.10
N PRO A 8 -0.53 -27.37 1.07
CA PRO A 8 0.30 -26.93 -0.04
C PRO A 8 1.45 -26.04 0.47
N GLN A 9 2.54 -25.98 -0.30
CA GLN A 9 3.65 -25.07 0.00
C GLN A 9 3.17 -23.62 0.07
N GLY A 10 4.00 -22.78 0.67
CA GLY A 10 3.67 -21.40 0.93
C GLY A 10 4.77 -20.69 1.68
N PHE A 11 4.53 -19.44 2.08
CA PHE A 11 5.49 -18.65 2.84
C PHE A 11 4.81 -17.94 4.02
N CYS A 12 5.61 -17.57 5.02
CA CYS A 12 5.16 -16.80 6.15
C CYS A 12 5.06 -15.31 5.79
N ARG A 13 3.93 -14.66 6.08
CA ARG A 13 3.76 -13.22 5.82
C ARG A 13 4.58 -12.32 6.73
N ASP A 14 5.05 -12.84 7.86
CA ASP A 14 5.77 -12.04 8.86
C ASP A 14 7.29 -12.11 8.66
N CYS A 15 7.86 -13.31 8.40
CA CYS A 15 9.30 -13.48 8.21
C CYS A 15 9.71 -13.86 6.78
N LEU A 16 8.76 -14.04 5.87
CA LEU A 16 8.97 -14.37 4.45
C LEU A 16 9.67 -15.71 4.17
N ALA A 17 9.94 -16.52 5.20
CA ALA A 17 10.48 -17.86 5.03
C ALA A 17 9.41 -18.85 4.53
N ASP A 18 9.86 -19.92 3.87
CA ASP A 18 8.98 -21.01 3.42
C ASP A 18 8.20 -21.60 4.59
N ALA A 19 6.89 -21.61 4.44
CA ALA A 19 5.95 -22.21 5.37
C ALA A 19 5.93 -23.72 5.09
N GLY A 20 6.77 -24.48 5.79
CA GLY A 20 6.68 -25.94 5.85
C GLY A 20 5.24 -26.41 6.11
N ARG A 21 4.90 -27.69 5.90
CA ARG A 21 3.50 -28.15 5.72
C ARG A 21 2.59 -28.14 6.97
N GLY A 22 3.01 -27.51 8.06
CA GLY A 22 2.24 -27.41 9.31
C GLY A 22 1.36 -26.15 9.41
N PRO A 23 0.56 -26.02 10.49
CA PRO A 23 -0.30 -24.86 10.71
C PRO A 23 0.46 -23.59 11.16
N ARG A 24 1.77 -23.68 11.44
CA ARG A 24 2.63 -22.58 11.89
C ARG A 24 3.94 -22.54 11.12
N CYS A 25 4.51 -21.35 11.01
CA CYS A 25 5.82 -21.15 10.38
C CYS A 25 6.90 -21.89 11.18
N ILE A 26 7.73 -22.66 10.49
CA ILE A 26 8.84 -23.40 11.10
C ILE A 26 9.99 -22.49 11.55
N ALA A 27 10.07 -21.26 11.01
CA ALA A 27 11.12 -20.31 11.34
C ALA A 27 10.76 -19.37 12.50
N CYS A 28 9.54 -18.81 12.52
CA CYS A 28 9.13 -17.81 13.52
C CYS A 28 7.89 -18.19 14.34
N GLY A 29 7.27 -19.34 14.08
CA GLY A 29 6.06 -19.78 14.79
C GLY A 29 4.76 -19.03 14.42
N SER A 30 4.84 -18.02 13.55
CA SER A 30 3.66 -17.24 13.13
C SER A 30 2.58 -18.12 12.50
N PRO A 31 1.29 -17.88 12.79
CA PRO A 31 0.17 -18.50 12.10
C PRO A 31 -0.17 -17.84 10.75
N ARG A 32 0.45 -16.70 10.41
CA ARG A 32 0.14 -15.92 9.21
C ARG A 32 0.83 -16.50 7.98
N LEU A 33 0.31 -17.62 7.50
CA LEU A 33 0.83 -18.34 6.34
C LEU A 33 -0.01 -18.04 5.09
N VAL A 34 0.63 -17.83 3.96
CA VAL A 34 -0.01 -17.84 2.63
C VAL A 34 0.33 -19.16 1.98
N ARG A 35 -0.68 -19.87 1.48
CA ARG A 35 -0.50 -21.14 0.78
C ARG A 35 -1.33 -21.13 -0.49
N HIS A 36 -0.77 -21.65 -1.56
CA HIS A 36 -1.48 -21.87 -2.81
C HIS A 36 -0.86 -23.08 -3.49
N ALA A 37 -1.68 -23.91 -4.14
CA ALA A 37 -1.20 -25.13 -4.81
C ALA A 37 -0.15 -24.82 -5.88
N GLU A 38 -0.25 -23.64 -6.49
CA GLU A 38 0.59 -23.16 -7.58
C GLU A 38 1.56 -22.06 -7.13
N ILE A 39 1.81 -21.88 -5.83
CA ILE A 39 2.59 -20.73 -5.34
C ILE A 39 4.02 -20.67 -5.91
N ASP A 40 4.62 -21.83 -6.19
CA ASP A 40 5.96 -21.96 -6.78
C ASP A 40 5.94 -21.98 -8.32
N THR A 41 4.74 -22.08 -8.92
CA THR A 41 4.56 -22.13 -10.38
C THR A 41 3.87 -20.89 -10.95
N LEU A 42 3.35 -20.01 -10.09
CA LEU A 42 2.74 -18.75 -10.48
C LEU A 42 3.84 -17.76 -10.91
N ALA A 43 3.99 -17.58 -12.21
CA ALA A 43 5.02 -16.72 -12.79
C ALA A 43 4.58 -15.25 -12.98
N ILE A 44 3.49 -14.81 -12.33
CA ILE A 44 2.96 -13.46 -12.46
C ILE A 44 3.01 -12.75 -11.10
N ALA A 45 3.65 -11.59 -11.07
CA ALA A 45 3.66 -10.69 -9.93
C ALA A 45 3.04 -9.34 -10.31
N HIS A 46 2.14 -8.84 -9.47
CA HIS A 46 1.65 -7.47 -9.54
C HIS A 46 2.38 -6.61 -8.52
N VAL A 47 3.06 -5.57 -8.99
CA VAL A 47 3.79 -4.63 -8.13
C VAL A 47 3.14 -3.27 -8.28
N ASP A 48 2.68 -2.71 -7.15
CA ASP A 48 2.01 -1.40 -7.10
C ASP A 48 2.73 -0.51 -6.07
N CYS A 49 2.92 0.75 -6.43
CA CYS A 49 3.52 1.74 -5.54
C CYS A 49 2.45 2.45 -4.71
N ASP A 50 2.45 2.19 -3.40
CA ASP A 50 1.53 2.78 -2.45
C ASP A 50 1.56 4.31 -2.45
N ALA A 51 0.42 4.94 -2.76
CA ALA A 51 0.24 6.39 -2.79
C ALA A 51 1.40 7.13 -3.52
N PHE A 52 1.83 6.58 -4.66
CA PHE A 52 3.08 6.88 -5.36
C PHE A 52 3.57 8.35 -5.29
N PHE A 53 2.81 9.32 -5.83
CA PHE A 53 3.27 10.71 -5.85
C PHE A 53 3.47 11.30 -4.45
N ALA A 54 2.57 10.99 -3.51
CA ALA A 54 2.69 11.47 -2.14
C ALA A 54 3.86 10.78 -1.40
N ALA A 55 4.12 9.50 -1.70
CA ALA A 55 5.26 8.79 -1.14
C ALA A 55 6.60 9.38 -1.61
N VAL A 56 6.70 9.74 -2.90
CA VAL A 56 7.88 10.43 -3.46
C VAL A 56 8.10 11.79 -2.79
N GLU A 57 7.05 12.59 -2.60
CA GLU A 57 7.17 13.88 -1.89
C GLU A 57 7.57 13.73 -0.42
N LYS A 58 7.02 12.73 0.29
CA LYS A 58 7.38 12.48 1.70
C LYS A 58 8.79 11.92 1.86
N ARG A 59 9.28 11.12 0.91
CA ARG A 59 10.66 10.62 0.88
C ARG A 59 11.65 11.78 0.80
N ASP A 60 11.38 12.74 -0.09
CA ASP A 60 12.33 13.82 -0.40
C ASP A 60 12.22 15.00 0.57
N ASN A 61 11.08 15.14 1.24
CA ASN A 61 10.88 16.13 2.30
C ASN A 61 10.36 15.47 3.59
N PRO A 62 11.27 15.18 4.55
CA PRO A 62 10.90 14.57 5.83
C PRO A 62 9.89 15.37 6.65
N SER A 63 9.78 16.70 6.45
CA SER A 63 8.77 17.52 7.15
C SER A 63 7.34 17.14 6.77
N LEU A 64 7.16 16.37 5.69
CA LEU A 64 5.85 15.90 5.23
C LEU A 64 5.47 14.51 5.79
N ALA A 65 6.36 13.84 6.51
CA ALA A 65 6.18 12.45 6.95
C ALA A 65 4.86 12.25 7.70
N ASP A 66 4.56 13.11 8.67
CA ASP A 66 3.44 12.93 9.61
C ASP A 66 2.26 13.89 9.36
N VAL A 67 2.25 14.61 8.24
CA VAL A 67 1.15 15.52 7.90
C VAL A 67 0.23 14.93 6.81
N PRO A 68 -1.06 15.30 6.79
CA PRO A 68 -1.93 14.98 5.68
C PRO A 68 -1.44 15.70 4.41
N LEU A 69 -1.07 14.91 3.41
CA LEU A 69 -0.56 15.39 2.12
C LEU A 69 -1.49 14.98 0.97
N ILE A 70 -1.80 15.95 0.12
CA ILE A 70 -2.57 15.80 -1.12
C ILE A 70 -1.72 16.32 -2.28
N ILE A 71 -1.56 15.48 -3.31
CA ILE A 71 -1.03 15.87 -4.60
C ILE A 71 -2.21 16.12 -5.54
N GLY A 72 -2.31 17.34 -6.05
CA GLY A 72 -3.41 17.78 -6.89
C GLY A 72 -3.50 19.31 -6.96
N GLY A 73 -4.44 19.83 -7.73
CA GLY A 73 -4.61 21.28 -7.85
C GLY A 73 -5.23 21.72 -9.17
N GLY A 74 -5.33 23.03 -9.35
CA GLY A 74 -6.03 23.67 -10.47
C GLY A 74 -7.42 24.21 -10.08
N THR A 75 -7.94 25.17 -10.86
CA THR A 75 -9.21 25.87 -10.59
C THR A 75 -10.43 24.95 -10.59
N ARG A 76 -10.36 23.83 -11.32
CA ARG A 76 -11.33 22.73 -11.33
C ARG A 76 -10.64 21.37 -11.18
N GLY A 77 -9.58 21.36 -10.37
CA GLY A 77 -8.72 20.21 -10.19
C GLY A 77 -9.34 19.09 -9.37
N VAL A 78 -8.76 17.90 -9.51
CA VAL A 78 -9.01 16.74 -8.66
C VAL A 78 -7.73 16.34 -7.92
N VAL A 79 -7.90 15.52 -6.88
CA VAL A 79 -6.80 14.86 -6.18
C VAL A 79 -6.18 13.82 -7.12
N SER A 80 -4.92 14.01 -7.50
CA SER A 80 -4.13 13.00 -8.20
C SER A 80 -3.74 11.86 -7.26
N THR A 81 -3.31 12.20 -6.05
CA THR A 81 -2.94 11.22 -5.01
C THR A 81 -3.13 11.84 -3.63
N ALA A 82 -3.60 11.05 -2.66
CA ALA A 82 -3.61 11.41 -1.26
C ALA A 82 -2.82 10.38 -0.46
N CYS A 83 -1.98 10.83 0.47
CA CYS A 83 -1.29 9.93 1.40
C CYS A 83 -2.30 9.29 2.38
N TYR A 84 -1.88 8.23 3.08
CA TYR A 84 -2.75 7.51 4.02
C TYR A 84 -3.33 8.41 5.12
N ILE A 85 -2.57 9.37 5.65
CA ILE A 85 -3.07 10.31 6.67
C ILE A 85 -4.24 11.13 6.13
N ALA A 86 -4.14 11.67 4.91
CA ALA A 86 -5.26 12.36 4.26
C ALA A 86 -6.44 11.42 3.95
N ARG A 87 -6.17 10.16 3.61
CA ARG A 87 -7.22 9.14 3.36
C ARG A 87 -8.02 8.80 4.62
N ILE A 88 -7.44 8.90 5.83
CA ILE A 88 -8.16 8.73 7.11
C ILE A 88 -9.28 9.78 7.23
N HIS A 89 -9.05 11.00 6.76
CA HIS A 89 -10.06 12.06 6.72
C HIS A 89 -11.08 11.90 5.57
N GLY A 90 -11.01 10.81 4.80
CA GLY A 90 -11.95 10.52 3.72
C GLY A 90 -11.53 11.05 2.35
N VAL A 91 -10.35 11.68 2.21
CA VAL A 91 -9.85 12.13 0.91
C VAL A 91 -9.52 10.92 0.02
N ARG A 92 -9.91 10.98 -1.26
CA ARG A 92 -9.69 9.91 -2.25
C ARG A 92 -9.13 10.47 -3.56
N SER A 93 -8.47 9.62 -4.35
CA SER A 93 -8.08 9.96 -5.72
C SER A 93 -9.31 10.33 -6.56
N ALA A 94 -9.11 11.19 -7.57
CA ALA A 94 -10.15 11.78 -8.42
C ALA A 94 -11.20 12.65 -7.70
N MET A 95 -11.10 12.83 -6.37
CA MET A 95 -11.99 13.71 -5.62
C MET A 95 -11.76 15.18 -6.05
N PRO A 96 -12.82 15.98 -6.28
CA PRO A 96 -12.67 17.41 -6.51
C PRO A 96 -11.93 18.11 -5.37
N MET A 97 -10.99 18.99 -5.70
CA MET A 97 -10.11 19.61 -4.70
C MET A 97 -10.86 20.39 -3.63
N PHE A 98 -12.01 21.01 -3.96
CA PHE A 98 -12.83 21.71 -2.97
C PHE A 98 -13.42 20.76 -1.91
N LYS A 99 -13.86 19.56 -2.31
CA LYS A 99 -14.34 18.54 -1.37
C LYS A 99 -13.20 18.00 -0.53
N ALA A 100 -12.05 17.74 -1.15
CA ALA A 100 -10.86 17.25 -0.44
C ALA A 100 -10.40 18.23 0.65
N LYS A 101 -10.36 19.53 0.34
CA LYS A 101 -10.04 20.58 1.32
C LYS A 101 -11.09 20.74 2.41
N ALA A 102 -12.38 20.54 2.10
CA ALA A 102 -13.43 20.55 3.12
C ALA A 102 -13.30 19.36 4.09
N LEU A 103 -12.94 18.18 3.59
CA LEU A 103 -12.73 16.98 4.41
C LEU A 103 -11.44 17.02 5.24
N CYS A 104 -10.38 17.64 4.70
CA CYS A 104 -9.08 17.74 5.37
C CYS A 104 -8.52 19.17 5.26
N PRO A 105 -9.04 20.13 6.04
CA PRO A 105 -8.64 21.54 5.96
C PRO A 105 -7.17 21.79 6.28
N GLN A 106 -6.57 20.95 7.11
CA GLN A 106 -5.17 20.99 7.52
C GLN A 106 -4.21 20.32 6.52
N ALA A 107 -4.71 19.78 5.39
CA ALA A 107 -3.86 19.09 4.43
C ALA A 107 -2.91 20.05 3.71
N VAL A 108 -1.64 19.65 3.62
CA VAL A 108 -0.68 20.26 2.70
C VAL A 108 -1.05 19.83 1.28
N VAL A 109 -1.13 20.80 0.37
CA VAL A 109 -1.45 20.56 -1.04
C VAL A 109 -0.26 20.93 -1.92
N LEU A 110 0.27 19.96 -2.65
CA LEU A 110 1.33 20.17 -3.63
C LEU A 110 0.82 19.93 -5.05
N LYS A 111 1.34 20.71 -6.01
CA LYS A 111 1.09 20.46 -7.43
C LYS A 111 1.89 19.20 -7.86
N PRO A 112 1.37 18.39 -8.81
CA PRO A 112 2.13 17.26 -9.35
C PRO A 112 3.41 17.72 -10.05
N ASP A 113 4.54 17.04 -9.80
CA ASP A 113 5.78 17.17 -10.57
C ASP A 113 6.00 15.93 -11.44
N MET A 114 5.47 15.96 -12.67
CA MET A 114 5.52 14.79 -13.55
C MET A 114 6.94 14.43 -14.00
N LYS A 115 7.89 15.38 -13.99
CA LYS A 115 9.28 15.10 -14.35
C LYS A 115 9.97 14.27 -13.26
N LYS A 116 9.61 14.52 -12.01
CA LYS A 116 10.10 13.78 -10.85
C LYS A 116 9.55 12.36 -10.74
N TYR A 117 8.34 12.13 -11.25
CA TYR A 117 7.63 10.85 -11.12
C TYR A 117 7.82 9.88 -12.29
N ALA A 118 8.48 10.32 -13.37
CA ALA A 118 8.68 9.56 -14.60
C ALA A 118 9.85 8.57 -14.52
#